data_AF-A0A8S1SWL4-F1
#
_entry.id   AF-A0A8S1SWL4-F1
#
_cell.length_a   1.000
_cell.length_b   1.000
_cell.length_c   1.000
_cell.angle_alpha   90.00
_cell.angle_beta   90.00
_cell.angle_gamma   90.00
#
_symmetry.space_group_name_H-M   'P 1'
#
loop_
_entity.id
_entity.type
_entity.pdbx_description
1 polymer ?
#
loop_
_entity_poly.entity_id
_entity_poly.type
_entity_poly.pdbx_seq_one_letter_code
_entity_poly.pdbx_strand_id
1 'polypeptide(L)'
;MLLQFECLRKHLIFDKAYILQCYEREVFIGENRAKPKYYFEVSLKNFIVFHTEQDYFGFSIPYRGKLKLFHANSKKVRELKLLLSGKILFGDLNQFYLQKHQLGHGSFSYVNLLQNLETKEMVAAKFLSKQWKHKTNTERMKAIILKLFKGNNKRKQYSIIFESSKYNQNKRGL
;
A
#
# COMPACT_ATOMS: atom_id res chain seq x y z
N MET A 1 10.22 9.84 15.90
CA MET A 1 8.83 9.99 15.41
C MET A 1 8.92 10.69 14.08
N LEU A 2 8.28 10.20 13.02
CA LEU A 2 8.44 10.71 11.66
C LEU A 2 7.31 11.66 11.25
N LEU A 3 6.08 11.36 11.68
CA LEU A 3 4.89 12.15 11.34
C LEU A 3 3.85 12.02 12.45
N GLN A 4 3.17 13.13 12.75
CA GLN A 4 2.00 13.17 13.62
C GLN A 4 0.95 14.10 13.02
N PHE A 5 -0.33 13.69 13.04
CA PHE A 5 -1.46 14.55 12.65
C PHE A 5 -2.79 14.03 13.21
N GLU A 6 -3.79 14.90 13.24
CA GLU A 6 -5.16 14.55 13.63
C GLU A 6 -5.96 13.97 12.46
N CYS A 7 -6.78 12.96 12.76
CA CYS A 7 -7.66 12.30 11.80
C CYS A 7 -9.03 12.01 12.44
N LEU A 8 -10.08 12.14 11.63
CA LEU A 8 -11.47 11.98 12.05
C LEU A 8 -12.01 10.64 11.56
N ARG A 9 -12.41 9.78 12.50
CA ARG A 9 -13.15 8.57 12.17
C ARG A 9 -14.64 8.82 12.39
N LYS A 10 -15.43 8.66 11.33
CA LYS A 10 -16.89 8.64 11.45
C LYS A 10 -17.37 7.35 12.11
N HIS A 11 -18.33 7.47 13.01
CA HIS A 11 -19.07 6.35 13.59
C HIS A 11 -20.57 6.56 13.37
N LEU A 12 -21.38 5.54 13.67
CA LEU A 12 -22.83 5.58 13.46
C LEU A 12 -23.57 6.58 14.38
N ILE A 13 -22.90 7.13 15.40
CA ILE A 13 -23.53 7.95 16.46
C ILE A 13 -22.73 9.23 16.71
N PHE A 14 -21.40 9.15 16.87
CA PHE A 14 -20.54 10.32 17.09
C PHE A 14 -19.20 10.19 16.35
N ASP A 15 -18.86 11.21 15.56
CA ASP A 15 -17.53 11.31 14.95
C ASP A 15 -16.46 11.50 16.04
N LYS A 16 -15.31 10.83 15.88
CA LYS A 16 -14.24 10.87 16.87
C LYS A 16 -12.89 11.25 16.26
N ALA A 17 -12.28 12.28 16.84
CA ALA A 17 -10.90 12.66 16.57
C ALA A 17 -9.91 11.66 17.17
N TYR A 18 -8.83 11.44 16.45
CA TYR A 18 -7.72 10.57 16.79
C TYR A 18 -6.42 11.21 16.32
N ILE A 19 -5.35 11.08 17.11
CA ILE A 19 -3.99 11.42 16.68
C ILE A 19 -3.37 10.16 16.06
N LEU A 20 -2.91 10.27 14.81
CA LEU A 20 -2.01 9.30 14.18
C LEU A 20 -0.56 9.68 14.52
N GLN A 21 0.23 8.68 14.91
CA GLN A 21 1.67 8.82 15.12
C GLN A 21 2.41 7.74 14.32
N CYS A 22 3.25 8.16 13.37
CA CYS A 22 4.07 7.30 12.54
C CYS A 22 5.52 7.29 13.03
N TYR A 23 6.05 6.08 13.20
CA TYR A 23 7.47 5.80 13.46
C TYR A 23 8.02 4.96 12.29
N GLU A 24 9.29 4.56 12.34
CA GLU A 24 9.92 3.81 11.25
C GLU A 24 9.31 2.42 11.01
N ARG A 25 8.91 1.75 12.10
CA ARG A 25 8.47 0.34 12.10
C ARG A 25 7.02 0.15 12.51
N GLU A 26 6.33 1.22 12.92
CA GLU A 26 5.02 1.14 13.54
C GLU A 26 4.22 2.43 13.39
N VAL A 27 2.89 2.27 13.37
CA VAL A 27 1.93 3.38 13.36
C VAL A 27 0.89 3.14 14.45
N PHE A 28 0.66 4.18 15.25
CA PHE A 28 -0.36 4.21 16.30
C PHE A 28 -1.47 5.19 15.90
N ILE A 29 -2.71 4.87 16.25
CA ILE A 29 -3.85 5.79 16.15
C ILE A 29 -4.65 5.70 17.44
N GLY A 30 -4.78 6.81 18.16
CA GLY A 30 -5.37 6.86 19.50
C GLY A 30 -5.78 8.26 19.91
N GLU A 31 -6.33 8.39 21.11
CA GLU A 31 -6.57 9.71 21.73
C GLU A 31 -5.25 10.32 22.21
N ASN A 32 -4.31 9.47 22.61
CA ASN A 32 -2.93 9.81 22.95
C ASN A 32 -2.02 8.57 22.77
N ARG A 33 -0.71 8.77 22.90
CA ARG A 33 0.30 7.71 22.77
C ARG A 33 0.21 6.62 23.84
N ALA A 34 -0.30 6.94 25.03
CA ALA A 34 -0.39 6.00 26.14
C ALA A 34 -1.53 4.97 25.98
N LYS A 35 -2.57 5.30 25.20
CA LYS A 35 -3.72 4.42 24.93
C LYS A 35 -4.08 4.40 23.43
N PRO A 36 -3.21 3.83 22.57
CA PRO A 36 -3.51 3.68 21.15
C PRO A 36 -4.64 2.68 20.95
N LYS A 37 -5.67 3.07 20.21
CA LYS A 37 -6.84 2.20 19.91
C LYS A 37 -6.59 1.27 18.72
N TYR A 38 -5.76 1.75 17.78
CA TYR A 38 -5.34 1.01 16.60
C TYR A 38 -3.81 1.05 16.53
N TYR A 39 -3.23 -0.06 16.09
CA TYR A 39 -1.80 -0.28 15.94
C TYR A 39 -1.56 -1.13 14.70
N PHE A 40 -0.51 -0.84 13.94
CA PHE A 40 0.02 -1.77 12.94
C PHE A 40 1.53 -1.59 12.75
N GLU A 41 2.21 -2.72 12.49
CA GLU A 41 3.60 -2.78 12.07
C GLU A 41 3.71 -2.27 10.62
N VAL A 42 4.72 -1.43 10.35
CA VAL A 42 5.11 -1.01 9.01
C VAL A 42 5.93 -2.13 8.38
N SER A 43 5.22 -3.10 7.77
CA SER A 43 5.83 -4.22 7.06
C SER A 43 4.97 -4.67 5.87
N LEU A 44 5.60 -5.34 4.91
CA LEU A 44 4.95 -5.92 3.73
C LEU A 44 3.95 -7.07 4.05
N LYS A 45 3.73 -7.40 5.32
CA LYS A 45 2.66 -8.30 5.78
C LYS A 45 1.34 -7.56 5.99
N ASN A 46 1.39 -6.26 6.20
CA ASN A 46 0.26 -5.37 6.42
C ASN A 46 -0.05 -4.55 5.16
N PHE A 47 -1.24 -3.95 5.13
CA PHE A 47 -1.64 -3.04 4.06
C PHE A 47 -2.42 -1.84 4.59
N ILE A 48 -2.35 -0.74 3.84
CA ILE A 48 -3.14 0.47 4.04
C ILE A 48 -3.86 0.80 2.72
N VAL A 49 -5.07 1.31 2.79
CA VAL A 49 -5.79 1.86 1.63
C VAL A 49 -5.75 3.37 1.77
N PHE A 50 -5.13 4.09 0.84
CA PHE A 50 -5.31 5.53 0.73
C PHE A 50 -6.56 5.80 -0.10
N HIS A 51 -7.26 6.91 0.16
CA HIS A 51 -8.48 7.25 -0.56
C HIS A 51 -8.40 8.66 -1.13
N THR A 52 -8.77 8.77 -2.40
CA THR A 52 -8.80 9.99 -3.20
C THR A 52 -10.14 10.13 -3.91
N GLU A 53 -10.68 11.35 -3.97
CA GLU A 53 -11.75 11.71 -4.91
C GLU A 53 -11.18 12.69 -5.94
N GLN A 54 -11.23 13.99 -5.65
CA GLN A 54 -10.47 15.02 -6.37
C GLN A 54 -9.07 15.20 -5.77
N ASP A 55 -8.95 15.02 -4.46
CA ASP A 55 -7.69 14.97 -3.71
C ASP A 55 -7.76 13.85 -2.64
N TYR A 56 -6.65 13.56 -1.97
CA TYR A 56 -6.60 12.67 -0.81
C TYR A 56 -7.50 13.19 0.31
N PHE A 57 -8.49 12.42 0.75
CA PHE A 57 -9.35 12.79 1.87
C PHE A 57 -9.13 11.91 3.12
N GLY A 58 -8.42 10.79 2.99
CA GLY A 58 -8.21 9.87 4.10
C GLY A 58 -7.49 8.58 3.75
N PHE A 59 -7.50 7.67 4.72
CA PHE A 59 -6.90 6.34 4.61
C PHE A 59 -7.73 5.32 5.41
N SER A 60 -7.53 4.03 5.14
CA SER A 60 -8.12 2.94 5.88
C SER A 60 -7.12 1.86 6.23
N ILE A 61 -7.21 1.38 7.47
CA ILE A 61 -6.41 0.26 7.98
C ILE A 61 -7.30 -0.95 8.32
N PRO A 62 -6.79 -2.18 8.20
CA PRO A 62 -7.46 -3.38 8.68
C PRO A 62 -7.50 -3.39 10.22
N TYR A 63 -8.69 -3.55 10.81
CA TYR A 63 -8.83 -3.74 12.25
C TYR A 63 -9.99 -4.67 12.57
N ARG A 64 -9.69 -5.79 13.25
CA ARG A 64 -10.66 -6.85 13.61
C ARG A 64 -11.54 -7.27 12.42
N GLY A 65 -10.90 -7.63 11.30
CA GLY A 65 -11.55 -8.10 10.08
C GLY A 65 -12.30 -7.04 9.25
N LYS A 66 -12.32 -5.77 9.66
CA LYS A 66 -13.01 -4.68 8.95
C LYS A 66 -12.04 -3.54 8.64
N LEU A 67 -12.16 -2.91 7.47
CA LEU A 67 -11.46 -1.66 7.19
C LEU A 67 -12.05 -0.53 8.05
N LYS A 68 -11.19 0.37 8.53
CA LYS A 68 -11.57 1.55 9.32
C LYS A 68 -11.07 2.80 8.62
N LEU A 69 -12.01 3.60 8.09
CA LEU A 69 -11.73 4.87 7.44
C LEU A 69 -11.45 5.97 8.46
N PHE A 70 -10.40 6.73 8.19
CA PHE A 70 -10.00 7.95 8.89
C PHE A 70 -9.84 9.05 7.85
N HIS A 71 -10.57 10.16 8.03
CA HIS A 71 -10.46 11.35 7.20
C HIS A 71 -9.35 12.23 7.77
N ALA A 72 -8.56 12.89 6.92
CA ALA A 72 -7.49 13.77 7.35
C ALA A 72 -7.16 14.79 6.25
N ASN A 73 -6.41 15.83 6.63
CA ASN A 73 -5.92 16.83 5.68
C ASN A 73 -5.08 16.16 4.56
N SER A 74 -5.33 16.54 3.31
CA SER A 74 -4.75 15.87 2.14
C SER A 74 -3.23 15.90 2.08
N LYS A 75 -2.59 17.00 2.53
CA LYS A 75 -1.13 17.10 2.65
C LYS A 75 -0.59 16.07 3.65
N LYS A 76 -1.28 15.86 4.78
CA LYS A 76 -0.88 14.86 5.78
C LYS A 76 -1.08 13.42 5.31
N VAL A 77 -2.11 13.16 4.51
CA VAL A 77 -2.29 11.85 3.86
C VAL A 77 -1.18 11.58 2.83
N ARG A 78 -0.78 12.58 2.04
CA ARG A 78 0.39 12.49 1.13
C ARG A 78 1.70 12.22 1.89
N GLU A 79 1.99 12.99 2.93
CA GLU A 79 3.18 12.80 3.79
C GLU A 79 3.22 11.36 4.34
N LEU A 80 2.09 10.82 4.82
CA LEU A 80 2.00 9.44 5.30
C LEU A 80 2.24 8.41 4.18
N LYS A 81 1.64 8.62 2.99
CA LYS A 81 1.83 7.74 1.83
C LYS A 81 3.31 7.67 1.40
N LEU A 82 4.00 8.81 1.36
CA LEU A 82 5.43 8.87 1.02
C LEU A 82 6.28 8.14 2.06
N LEU A 83 6.05 8.38 3.36
CA LEU A 83 6.80 7.71 4.44
C LEU A 83 6.63 6.19 4.46
N LEU A 84 5.46 5.70 4.05
CA LEU A 84 5.12 4.27 4.01
C LEU A 84 5.41 3.59 2.65
N SER A 85 5.77 4.34 1.60
CA SER A 85 6.10 3.78 0.28
C SER A 85 7.22 2.75 0.38
N GLY A 86 7.10 1.66 -0.38
CA GLY A 86 8.04 0.52 -0.36
C GLY A 86 8.08 -0.31 0.95
N LYS A 87 7.48 0.16 2.05
CA LYS A 87 7.57 -0.49 3.38
C LYS A 87 6.29 -1.21 3.80
N ILE A 88 5.14 -0.75 3.31
CA ILE A 88 3.83 -1.39 3.50
C ILE A 88 3.14 -1.58 2.14
N LEU A 89 2.18 -2.51 2.05
CA LEU A 89 1.40 -2.68 0.82
C LEU A 89 0.29 -1.63 0.73
N PHE A 90 0.06 -1.11 -0.47
CA PHE A 90 -1.11 -0.27 -0.77
C PHE A 90 -2.24 -1.16 -1.31
N GLY A 91 -3.44 -1.01 -0.74
CA GLY A 91 -4.58 -1.88 -1.05
C GLY A 91 -5.21 -1.67 -2.43
N ASP A 92 -5.01 -0.50 -3.02
CA ASP A 92 -5.33 -0.19 -4.42
C ASP A 92 -4.20 0.65 -5.00
N LEU A 93 -3.70 0.25 -6.17
CA LEU A 93 -2.64 0.97 -6.89
C LEU A 93 -3.16 1.73 -8.10
N ASN A 94 -4.37 1.42 -8.59
CA ASN A 94 -4.90 2.04 -9.80
C ASN A 94 -5.22 3.53 -9.59
N GLN A 95 -5.45 3.93 -8.32
CA GLN A 95 -5.59 5.32 -7.89
C GLN A 95 -4.29 6.14 -8.04
N PHE A 96 -3.12 5.50 -8.07
CA PHE A 96 -1.81 6.19 -8.09
C PHE A 96 -1.01 5.91 -9.36
N TYR A 97 -1.34 4.85 -10.09
CA TYR A 97 -0.55 4.38 -11.22
C TYR A 97 -1.43 3.96 -12.40
N LEU A 98 -1.13 4.51 -13.58
CA LEU A 98 -1.69 4.08 -14.85
C LEU A 98 -0.76 3.05 -15.51
N GLN A 99 -1.26 1.84 -15.73
CA GLN A 99 -0.56 0.84 -16.54
C GLN A 99 -0.46 1.32 -18.00
N LYS A 100 0.76 1.29 -18.57
CA LYS A 100 1.00 1.65 -19.98
C LYS A 100 1.10 0.41 -20.86
N HIS A 101 2.07 -0.46 -20.60
CA HIS A 101 2.27 -1.71 -21.33
C HIS A 101 3.04 -2.73 -20.48
N GLN A 102 3.06 -3.98 -20.93
CA GLN A 102 3.85 -5.04 -20.32
C GLN A 102 5.29 -4.97 -20.82
N LEU A 103 6.27 -4.92 -19.91
CA LEU A 103 7.71 -4.97 -20.21
C LEU A 103 8.19 -6.41 -20.41
N GLY A 104 7.55 -7.38 -19.75
CA GLY A 104 7.88 -8.80 -19.91
C GLY A 104 7.06 -9.70 -19.00
N HIS A 105 7.20 -11.02 -19.20
CA HIS A 105 6.61 -12.03 -18.35
C HIS A 105 7.64 -13.07 -17.93
N GLY A 106 7.39 -13.69 -16.78
CA GLY A 106 8.01 -14.93 -16.32
C GLY A 106 6.94 -15.89 -15.84
N SER A 107 7.32 -17.11 -15.46
CA SER A 107 6.38 -18.23 -15.27
C SER A 107 5.24 -17.97 -14.27
N PHE A 108 5.43 -17.07 -13.28
CA PHE A 108 4.43 -16.74 -12.25
C PHE A 108 4.14 -15.24 -12.09
N SER A 109 4.75 -14.40 -12.92
CA SER A 109 4.72 -12.95 -12.76
C SER A 109 4.83 -12.23 -14.11
N TYR A 110 4.31 -11.02 -14.19
CA TYR A 110 4.61 -10.10 -15.28
C TYR A 110 5.09 -8.77 -14.73
N VAL A 111 5.90 -8.09 -15.51
CA VAL A 111 6.40 -6.75 -15.20
C VAL A 111 5.72 -5.79 -16.15
N ASN A 112 5.00 -4.81 -15.61
CA ASN A 112 4.39 -3.75 -16.42
C ASN A 112 5.11 -2.43 -16.16
N LEU A 113 5.20 -1.62 -17.21
CA LEU A 113 5.54 -0.22 -17.09
C LEU A 113 4.29 0.53 -16.62
N LEU A 114 4.40 1.14 -15.44
CA LEU A 114 3.38 2.01 -14.87
C LEU A 114 3.86 3.46 -14.95
N GLN A 115 2.92 4.39 -15.12
CA GLN A 115 3.14 5.82 -14.92
C GLN A 115 2.52 6.24 -13.60
N ASN A 116 3.29 6.87 -12.71
CA ASN A 116 2.76 7.56 -11.53
C ASN A 116 1.83 8.70 -12.00
N LEU A 117 0.59 8.71 -11.54
CA LEU A 117 -0.41 9.70 -11.95
C LEU A 117 -0.09 11.11 -11.43
N GLU A 118 0.59 11.22 -10.29
CA GLU A 118 1.00 12.46 -9.63
C GLU A 118 2.32 12.98 -10.21
N THR A 119 3.42 12.21 -10.13
CA THR A 119 4.76 12.66 -10.57
C THR A 119 5.04 12.49 -12.06
N LYS A 120 4.16 11.80 -12.80
CA LYS A 120 4.34 11.37 -14.21
C LYS A 120 5.53 10.43 -14.45
N GLU A 121 6.28 10.05 -13.41
CA GLU A 121 7.44 9.16 -13.50
C GLU A 121 7.04 7.74 -13.93
N MET A 122 7.98 7.09 -14.63
CA MET A 122 7.80 5.75 -15.18
C MET A 122 8.51 4.72 -14.29
N VAL A 123 7.76 3.75 -13.78
CA VAL A 123 8.24 2.70 -12.86
C VAL A 123 7.90 1.31 -13.39
N ALA A 124 8.81 0.35 -13.19
CA ALA A 124 8.56 -1.05 -13.47
C ALA A 124 7.92 -1.71 -12.23
N ALA A 125 6.71 -2.24 -12.36
CA ALA A 125 6.02 -2.93 -11.27
C ALA A 125 5.86 -4.42 -11.57
N LYS A 126 6.26 -5.26 -10.60
CA LYS A 126 6.14 -6.72 -10.71
C LYS A 126 4.83 -7.19 -10.10
N PHE A 127 4.03 -7.81 -10.94
CA PHE A 127 2.74 -8.38 -10.61
C PHE A 127 2.82 -9.91 -10.64
N LEU A 128 2.13 -10.57 -9.74
CA LEU A 128 1.71 -11.97 -9.91
C LEU A 128 0.38 -11.95 -10.79
N SER A 129 -0.49 -12.97 -10.99
CA SER A 129 -1.63 -12.99 -12.04
C SER A 129 -3.21 -13.17 -11.75
N LYS A 130 -3.80 -12.87 -10.56
CA LYS A 130 -5.22 -12.63 -10.08
C LYS A 130 -6.22 -13.79 -9.64
N GLN A 131 -6.11 -14.40 -8.43
CA GLN A 131 -6.98 -15.49 -7.83
C GLN A 131 -6.66 -15.81 -6.33
N TRP A 132 -6.23 -17.04 -5.94
CA TRP A 132 -6.31 -17.62 -4.58
C TRP A 132 -7.67 -17.35 -3.88
N LYS A 133 -8.77 -17.73 -4.56
CA LYS A 133 -10.16 -17.33 -4.23
C LYS A 133 -10.62 -17.66 -2.79
N HIS A 134 -10.04 -18.67 -2.12
CA HIS A 134 -10.55 -19.23 -0.86
C HIS A 134 -9.69 -18.95 0.40
N LYS A 135 -8.74 -18.01 0.35
CA LYS A 135 -7.90 -17.64 1.52
C LYS A 135 -8.14 -16.18 1.93
N THR A 136 -7.90 -15.82 3.20
CA THR A 136 -7.90 -14.43 3.69
C THR A 136 -6.66 -13.66 3.19
N ASN A 137 -6.66 -12.32 3.24
CA ASN A 137 -5.52 -11.52 2.78
C ASN A 137 -4.22 -11.80 3.55
N THR A 138 -4.28 -12.11 4.85
CA THR A 138 -3.10 -12.46 5.66
C THR A 138 -2.54 -13.83 5.29
N GLU A 139 -3.40 -14.82 5.03
CA GLU A 139 -2.98 -16.15 4.56
C GLU A 139 -2.44 -16.11 3.13
N ARG A 140 -3.04 -15.27 2.27
CA ARG A 140 -2.51 -14.95 0.93
C ARG A 140 -1.09 -14.41 1.05
N MET A 141 -0.86 -13.41 1.91
CA MET A 141 0.46 -12.80 2.07
C MET A 141 1.50 -13.77 2.66
N LYS A 142 1.15 -14.52 3.71
CA LYS A 142 2.00 -15.60 4.24
C LYS A 142 2.33 -16.66 3.18
N ALA A 143 1.38 -17.06 2.34
CA ALA A 143 1.59 -18.06 1.31
C ALA A 143 2.47 -17.56 0.14
N ILE A 144 2.40 -16.26 -0.22
CA ILE A 144 3.31 -15.66 -1.20
C ILE A 144 4.73 -15.65 -0.65
N ILE A 145 4.91 -15.17 0.58
CA ILE A 145 6.21 -15.13 1.25
C ILE A 145 6.80 -16.55 1.30
N LEU A 146 6.03 -17.55 1.75
CA LEU A 146 6.50 -18.96 1.73
C LEU A 146 6.82 -19.48 0.32
N LYS A 147 6.03 -19.16 -0.72
CA LYS A 147 6.29 -19.63 -2.10
C LYS A 147 7.45 -18.91 -2.80
N LEU A 148 7.79 -17.69 -2.37
CA LEU A 148 8.99 -16.98 -2.84
C LEU A 148 10.27 -17.62 -2.27
N PHE A 149 10.21 -18.21 -1.07
CA PHE A 149 11.33 -18.94 -0.46
C PHE A 149 11.34 -20.46 -0.72
N LYS A 150 10.20 -21.07 -1.11
CA LYS A 150 10.12 -22.47 -1.55
C LYS A 150 9.44 -22.54 -2.92
N GLY A 151 10.28 -22.63 -3.95
CA GLY A 151 9.83 -22.61 -5.34
C GLY A 151 8.95 -23.82 -5.67
N ASN A 152 7.65 -23.61 -5.87
CA ASN A 152 7.03 -24.07 -7.10
C ASN A 152 5.65 -23.45 -7.43
N ASN A 153 5.47 -23.27 -8.74
CA ASN A 153 4.23 -23.41 -9.49
C ASN A 153 2.91 -23.13 -8.75
N LYS A 154 2.42 -21.90 -8.91
CA LYS A 154 1.40 -21.54 -9.92
C LYS A 154 0.60 -20.37 -9.41
N ARG A 155 0.25 -19.51 -10.38
CA ARG A 155 -0.88 -18.58 -10.33
C ARG A 155 -0.86 -17.55 -9.16
N LYS A 156 -0.76 -16.26 -9.53
CA LYS A 156 -1.77 -15.23 -9.22
C LYS A 156 -1.49 -14.06 -8.20
N GLN A 157 -2.20 -12.91 -8.32
CA GLN A 157 -1.69 -11.49 -8.40
C GLN A 157 -1.71 -10.68 -7.13
N TYR A 158 -0.51 -10.18 -6.84
CA TYR A 158 -0.18 -9.21 -5.84
C TYR A 158 0.85 -8.30 -6.49
N SER A 159 0.70 -7.01 -6.27
CA SER A 159 1.59 -5.99 -6.79
C SER A 159 2.66 -5.77 -5.73
N ILE A 160 3.86 -6.31 -5.95
CA ILE A 160 5.00 -5.96 -5.12
C ILE A 160 5.74 -4.87 -5.88
N ILE A 161 5.50 -3.62 -5.49
CA ILE A 161 6.32 -2.50 -5.96
C ILE A 161 7.67 -2.64 -5.27
N PHE A 162 8.64 -3.20 -5.99
CA PHE A 162 10.05 -2.96 -5.72
C PHE A 162 10.36 -1.57 -6.26
N GLU A 163 10.34 -0.57 -5.38
CA GLU A 163 10.72 0.80 -5.73
C GLU A 163 12.25 0.88 -5.82
N SER A 164 12.80 0.50 -6.98
CA SER A 164 14.24 0.67 -7.26
C SER A 164 14.52 0.82 -8.75
N SER A 165 15.38 1.79 -9.08
CA SER A 165 15.78 2.26 -10.41
C SER A 165 14.69 3.00 -11.21
N LYS A 166 14.96 4.28 -11.49
CA LYS A 166 14.24 5.07 -12.51
C LYS A 166 14.37 4.36 -13.86
N TYR A 167 13.27 4.16 -14.58
CA TYR A 167 13.35 3.58 -15.93
C TYR A 167 13.99 4.59 -16.88
N ASN A 168 15.29 4.39 -17.14
CA ASN A 168 16.08 5.28 -18.00
C ASN A 168 15.90 4.86 -19.46
N GLN A 169 15.38 5.75 -20.32
CA GLN A 169 14.99 5.41 -21.69
C GLN A 169 16.20 5.12 -22.63
N ASN A 170 17.42 5.45 -22.20
CA ASN A 170 18.65 5.31 -22.98
C ASN A 170 19.19 3.86 -23.03
N LYS A 171 18.36 2.90 -23.42
CA LYS A 171 18.78 1.55 -23.85
C LYS A 171 18.02 1.06 -25.09
N ARG A 172 18.25 1.74 -26.21
CA ARG A 172 18.19 1.18 -27.57
C ARG A 172 19.38 1.77 -28.34
N GLY A 173 20.25 0.91 -28.87
CA GLY A 173 21.50 1.33 -29.49
C GLY A 173 22.62 0.34 -29.24
N LEU A 174 22.45 -0.86 -29.81
CA LEU A 174 23.43 -1.82 -30.35
C LEU A 174 22.66 -3.09 -30.74
#